data_AF-A0A3R7DW10-F1
#
_entry.id   AF-A0A3R7DW10-F1
#
_cell.length_a   1.000
_cell.length_b   1.000
_cell.length_c   1.000
_cell.angle_alpha   90.00
_cell.angle_beta   90.00
_cell.angle_gamma   90.00
#
_symmetry.space_group_name_H-M   'P 1'
#
loop_
_entity.id
_entity.type
_entity.pdbx_description
1 polymer ?
#
loop_
_entity_poly.entity_id
_entity_poly.type
_entity_poly.pdbx_seq_one_letter_code
_entity_poly.pdbx_strand_id
1 'polypeptide(L)'
;MSLIEAFYNFLTIAFGVIAGTLLTWIISYFMAKRMLPELLRSLSKNPEIMNAMQILKAKSNVKYKSIKIENVNNDCGAAQIFLDVGKCNGCLKCVEICPFGVFEAEAGKVAISNPKNCHLCLACENQCPTGAISI
;
A
#
# COMPACT_ATOMS: atom_id res chain seq x y z
N MET A 1 -19.68 17.44 56.63
CA MET A 1 -19.86 17.11 55.21
C MET A 1 -19.73 15.61 55.07
N SER A 2 -20.72 14.92 54.52
CA SER A 2 -20.74 13.45 54.51
C SER A 2 -19.72 12.90 53.51
N LEU A 3 -19.08 11.76 53.83
CA LEU A 3 -18.11 11.11 52.94
C LEU A 3 -18.75 10.78 51.57
N ILE A 4 -20.05 10.46 51.59
CA ILE A 4 -20.85 10.09 50.43
C ILE A 4 -21.02 11.27 49.45
N GLU A 5 -21.24 12.50 49.96
CA GLU A 5 -21.31 13.71 49.12
C GLU A 5 -19.98 13.98 48.39
N ALA A 6 -18.85 13.77 49.08
CA ALA A 6 -17.53 13.96 48.48
C ALA A 6 -17.28 12.98 47.31
N PHE A 7 -17.69 11.71 47.47
CA PHE A 7 -17.61 10.71 46.40
C PHE A 7 -18.53 11.04 45.22
N TYR A 8 -19.76 11.47 45.47
CA TYR A 8 -20.73 11.81 44.41
C TYR A 8 -20.26 13.02 43.59
N ASN A 9 -19.70 14.04 44.25
CA ASN A 9 -19.16 15.21 43.57
C ASN A 9 -17.94 14.85 42.70
N PHE A 10 -17.03 14.02 43.21
CA PHE A 10 -15.88 13.54 42.44
C PHE A 10 -16.32 12.76 41.20
N LEU A 11 -17.27 11.83 41.35
CA LEU A 11 -17.78 11.03 40.24
C LEU A 11 -18.42 11.91 39.15
N THR A 12 -19.21 12.91 39.56
CA THR A 12 -19.85 13.85 38.63
C THR A 12 -18.83 14.66 37.84
N ILE A 13 -17.78 15.15 38.49
CA ILE A 13 -16.70 15.91 37.83
C ILE A 13 -15.92 15.01 36.87
N ALA A 14 -15.52 13.82 37.32
CA ALA A 14 -14.78 12.87 36.50
C ALA A 14 -15.56 12.47 35.24
N PHE A 15 -16.86 12.19 35.39
CA PHE A 15 -17.73 11.86 34.25
C PHE A 15 -17.88 13.02 33.28
N GLY A 16 -18.01 14.26 33.79
CA GLY A 16 -18.05 15.45 32.94
C GLY A 16 -16.77 15.65 32.12
N VAL A 17 -15.60 15.44 32.73
CA VAL A 17 -14.31 15.55 32.03
C VAL A 17 -14.16 14.45 30.97
N ILE A 18 -14.53 13.21 31.30
CA ILE A 18 -14.46 12.07 30.36
C ILE A 18 -15.42 12.28 29.19
N ALA A 19 -16.68 12.65 29.46
CA ALA A 19 -17.67 12.90 28.41
C ALA A 19 -17.28 14.07 27.51
N GLY A 20 -16.76 15.16 28.08
CA GLY A 20 -16.29 16.32 27.32
C GLY A 20 -15.07 16.00 26.45
N THR A 21 -14.11 15.24 26.97
CA THR A 21 -12.94 14.81 26.20
C THR A 21 -13.31 13.83 25.08
N LEU A 22 -14.22 12.88 25.32
CA LEU A 22 -14.75 12.03 24.26
C LEU A 22 -15.47 12.84 23.19
N LEU A 23 -16.32 13.79 23.58
CA LEU A 23 -17.08 14.58 22.63
C LEU A 23 -16.17 15.43 21.73
N THR A 24 -15.12 16.04 22.29
CA THR A 24 -14.13 16.81 21.50
C THR A 24 -13.33 15.92 20.55
N TRP A 25 -12.94 14.72 20.97
CA TRP A 25 -12.28 13.73 20.10
C TRP A 25 -13.20 13.24 18.97
N ILE A 26 -14.47 12.97 19.26
CA ILE A 26 -15.46 12.54 18.26
C ILE A 26 -15.66 13.64 17.20
N ILE A 27 -15.82 14.90 17.63
CA ILE A 27 -15.99 16.03 16.70
C ILE A 27 -14.72 16.23 15.86
N SER A 28 -13.54 16.18 16.49
CA SER A 28 -12.26 16.31 15.79
C SER A 28 -12.05 15.22 14.73
N TYR A 29 -12.33 13.96 15.10
CA TYR A 29 -12.27 12.82 14.17
C TYR A 29 -13.21 12.99 12.99
N PHE A 30 -14.46 13.42 13.26
CA PHE A 30 -15.46 13.60 12.21
C PHE A 30 -15.10 14.73 11.24
N MET A 31 -14.58 15.85 11.75
CA MET A 31 -14.09 16.95 10.92
C MET A 31 -12.90 16.54 10.05
N ALA A 32 -11.92 15.84 10.62
CA ALA A 32 -10.75 15.34 9.89
C ALA A 32 -11.15 14.37 8.78
N LYS A 33 -12.04 13.42 9.06
CA LYS A 33 -12.51 12.43 8.09
C LYS A 33 -13.22 13.04 6.89
N ARG A 34 -13.89 14.19 7.07
CA ARG A 34 -14.65 14.86 6.00
C ARG A 34 -13.77 15.69 5.06
N MET A 35 -12.78 16.43 5.58
CA MET A 35 -11.97 17.34 4.76
C MET A 35 -10.71 16.71 4.14
N LEU A 36 -10.14 15.70 4.80
CA LEU A 36 -8.90 15.07 4.34
C LEU A 36 -8.97 14.43 2.92
N PRO A 37 -10.06 13.76 2.49
CA PRO A 37 -10.07 13.08 1.20
C PRO A 37 -10.07 14.05 0.01
N GLU A 38 -10.67 15.23 0.13
CA GLU A 38 -10.68 16.23 -0.95
C GLU A 38 -9.32 16.89 -1.14
N LEU A 39 -8.61 17.17 -0.02
CA LEU A 39 -7.27 17.76 -0.06
C LEU A 39 -6.22 16.79 -0.64
N LEU A 40 -6.32 15.49 -0.32
CA LEU A 40 -5.47 14.45 -0.90
C LEU A 40 -5.74 14.28 -2.40
N ARG A 41 -7.00 14.39 -2.82
CA ARG A 41 -7.40 14.24 -4.22
C ARG A 41 -6.96 15.42 -5.09
N SER A 42 -6.94 16.63 -4.55
CA SER A 42 -6.49 17.82 -5.29
C SER A 42 -4.97 17.80 -5.53
N LEU A 43 -4.18 17.34 -4.56
CA LEU A 43 -2.73 17.16 -4.75
C LEU A 43 -2.40 16.08 -5.79
N SER A 44 -3.16 14.98 -5.83
CA SER A 44 -2.96 13.91 -6.82
C SER A 44 -3.25 14.33 -8.26
N LYS A 45 -4.01 15.40 -8.49
CA LYS A 45 -4.52 15.77 -9.83
C LYS A 45 -3.72 16.91 -10.49
N ASN A 46 -2.53 17.22 -9.98
CA ASN A 46 -1.68 18.24 -10.58
C ASN A 46 -1.25 17.81 -12.00
N PRO A 47 -1.70 18.52 -13.07
CA PRO A 47 -1.46 18.12 -14.46
C PRO A 47 0.03 18.14 -14.86
N GLU A 48 0.86 18.92 -14.16
CA GLU A 48 2.30 18.94 -14.42
C GLU A 48 2.98 17.61 -14.08
N ILE A 49 2.54 16.95 -13.01
CA ILE A 49 3.05 15.62 -12.60
C ILE A 49 2.62 14.55 -13.62
N MET A 50 1.39 14.65 -14.14
CA MET A 50 0.89 13.73 -15.16
C MET A 50 1.64 13.86 -16.50
N ASN A 51 1.95 15.09 -16.95
CA ASN A 51 2.74 15.31 -18.16
C ASN A 51 4.21 14.91 -17.99
N ALA A 52 4.80 15.12 -16.81
CA ALA A 52 6.16 14.65 -16.51
C ALA A 52 6.26 13.12 -16.56
N MET A 53 5.26 12.40 -16.06
CA MET A 53 5.17 10.93 -16.20
C MET A 53 5.04 10.48 -17.67
N GLN A 54 4.32 11.24 -18.50
CA GLN A 54 4.19 10.92 -19.93
C GLN A 54 5.52 11.07 -20.68
N ILE A 55 6.33 12.08 -20.35
CA ILE A 55 7.66 12.27 -20.95
C ILE A 55 8.61 11.13 -20.55
N LEU A 56 8.54 10.65 -19.30
CA LEU A 56 9.31 9.47 -18.87
C LEU A 56 8.85 8.18 -19.56
N LYS A 57 7.54 7.99 -19.77
CA LYS A 57 7.01 6.84 -20.53
C LYS A 57 7.46 6.82 -21.99
N ALA A 58 7.57 7.98 -22.64
CA ALA A 58 8.03 8.06 -24.02
C ALA A 58 9.51 7.65 -24.21
N LYS A 59 10.32 7.69 -23.13
CA LYS A 59 11.74 7.30 -23.15
C LYS A 59 11.97 5.82 -22.81
N SER A 60 10.97 5.11 -22.30
CA SER A 60 11.06 3.67 -22.00
C SER A 60 10.51 2.83 -23.15
N ASN A 61 11.38 2.34 -24.03
CA ASN A 61 11.06 1.35 -25.06
C ASN A 61 10.95 -0.07 -24.45
N VAL A 62 10.20 -0.22 -23.35
CA VAL A 62 10.00 -1.50 -22.67
C VAL A 62 8.80 -2.18 -23.29
N LYS A 63 9.07 -3.16 -24.16
CA LYS A 63 8.10 -4.07 -24.77
C LYS A 63 7.55 -5.01 -23.70
N TYR A 64 6.66 -4.53 -22.82
CA TYR A 64 5.86 -5.42 -21.98
C TYR A 64 4.89 -6.17 -22.89
N LYS A 65 5.22 -7.43 -23.17
CA LYS A 65 4.36 -8.37 -23.85
C LYS A 65 3.11 -8.54 -22.99
N SER A 66 1.95 -8.16 -23.51
CA SER A 66 0.63 -8.35 -22.91
C SER A 66 0.35 -9.83 -22.68
N ILE A 67 0.82 -10.35 -21.55
CA ILE A 67 0.33 -11.60 -20.99
C ILE A 67 -1.04 -11.29 -20.40
N LYS A 68 -2.05 -12.13 -20.70
CA LYS A 68 -3.44 -11.99 -20.26
C LYS A 68 -3.49 -11.61 -18.78
N ILE A 69 -3.83 -10.35 -18.51
CA ILE A 69 -4.23 -9.89 -17.19
C ILE A 69 -5.65 -10.44 -16.99
N GLU A 70 -5.79 -11.56 -16.30
CA GLU A 70 -7.09 -11.90 -15.71
C GLU A 70 -7.41 -10.81 -14.67
N ASN A 71 -8.61 -10.25 -14.79
CA ASN A 71 -9.07 -9.00 -14.17
C ASN A 71 -8.68 -8.88 -12.70
N VAL A 72 -7.69 -8.02 -12.40
CA VAL A 72 -7.45 -7.52 -11.05
C VAL A 72 -8.26 -6.24 -10.90
N ASN A 73 -9.35 -6.33 -10.13
CA ASN A 73 -10.24 -5.22 -9.84
C ASN A 73 -9.46 -4.18 -9.01
N ASN A 74 -9.48 -2.94 -9.50
CA ASN A 74 -8.64 -1.84 -9.02
C ASN A 74 -9.30 -1.13 -7.84
N ASP A 75 -9.03 -1.61 -6.64
CA ASP A 75 -9.26 -0.87 -5.39
C ASP A 75 -7.90 -0.81 -4.66
N CYS A 76 -7.32 0.40 -4.57
CA CYS A 76 -6.02 0.75 -3.96
C CYS A 76 -5.18 -0.42 -3.37
N GLY A 77 -4.10 -0.82 -4.06
CA GLY A 77 -2.99 -1.55 -3.42
C GLY A 77 -2.45 -2.80 -4.10
N ALA A 78 -2.72 -3.08 -5.38
CA ALA A 78 -2.05 -4.17 -6.08
C ALA A 78 -0.67 -3.72 -6.60
N ALA A 79 0.41 -4.33 -6.12
CA ALA A 79 1.73 -4.18 -6.72
C ALA A 79 1.71 -4.72 -8.16
N GLN A 80 2.27 -3.98 -9.11
CA GLN A 80 2.45 -4.44 -10.48
C GLN A 80 3.79 -5.16 -10.58
N ILE A 81 3.78 -6.48 -10.76
CA ILE A 81 5.02 -7.25 -10.87
C ILE A 81 5.21 -7.68 -12.32
N PHE A 82 6.35 -7.33 -12.89
CA PHE A 82 6.74 -7.66 -14.24
C PHE A 82 7.83 -8.74 -14.20
N LEU A 83 7.60 -9.87 -14.88
CA LEU A 83 8.58 -10.94 -15.04
C LEU A 83 8.87 -11.19 -16.52
N ASP A 84 10.10 -10.88 -16.95
CA ASP A 84 10.60 -11.20 -18.29
C ASP A 84 11.14 -12.64 -18.32
N VAL A 85 10.29 -13.57 -18.77
CA VAL A 85 10.63 -14.99 -18.91
C VAL A 85 11.80 -15.21 -19.89
N GLY A 86 12.06 -14.28 -20.81
CA GLY A 86 13.20 -14.36 -21.73
C GLY A 86 14.55 -14.07 -21.06
N LYS A 87 14.56 -13.24 -20.00
CA LYS A 87 15.75 -12.92 -19.20
C LYS A 87 15.89 -13.79 -17.95
N CYS A 88 14.80 -14.42 -17.52
CA CYS A 88 14.80 -15.29 -16.35
C CYS A 88 15.61 -16.56 -16.64
N ASN A 89 16.68 -16.78 -15.88
CA ASN A 89 17.50 -17.99 -15.95
C ASN A 89 17.08 -19.08 -14.95
N GLY A 90 15.97 -18.90 -14.22
CA GLY A 90 15.49 -19.86 -13.24
C GLY A 90 16.34 -20.00 -11.98
N CYS A 91 17.14 -18.98 -11.60
CA CYS A 91 18.00 -19.06 -10.40
C CYS A 91 17.28 -19.03 -9.04
N LEU A 92 15.96 -18.87 -9.03
CA LEU A 92 15.07 -18.90 -7.85
C LEU A 92 15.38 -17.93 -6.69
N LYS A 93 16.40 -17.06 -6.79
CA LYS A 93 16.71 -16.06 -5.76
C LYS A 93 15.52 -15.19 -5.34
N CYS A 94 14.61 -14.87 -6.26
CA CYS A 94 13.41 -14.11 -5.96
C CYS A 94 12.43 -14.85 -5.04
N VAL A 95 12.39 -16.18 -5.11
CA VAL A 95 11.61 -17.04 -4.21
C VAL A 95 12.25 -17.05 -2.83
N GLU A 96 13.58 -17.19 -2.77
CA GLU A 96 14.34 -17.22 -1.50
C GLU A 96 14.28 -15.90 -0.73
N ILE A 97 14.43 -14.76 -1.42
CA ILE A 97 14.49 -13.45 -0.78
C ILE A 97 13.12 -12.86 -0.43
N CYS A 98 12.03 -13.42 -0.97
CA CYS A 98 10.70 -12.89 -0.75
C CYS A 98 10.04 -13.54 0.47
N PRO A 99 10.00 -12.88 1.64
CA PRO A 99 9.36 -13.46 2.83
C PRO A 99 7.83 -13.53 2.72
N PHE A 100 7.25 -12.88 1.71
CA PHE A 100 5.80 -12.77 1.52
C PHE A 100 5.21 -13.81 0.56
N GLY A 101 6.05 -14.70 0.01
CA GLY A 101 5.60 -15.78 -0.86
C GLY A 101 4.95 -15.30 -2.16
N VAL A 102 5.46 -14.20 -2.73
CA VAL A 102 4.97 -13.64 -4.00
C VAL A 102 5.33 -14.53 -5.20
N PHE A 103 6.47 -15.21 -5.12
CA PHE A 103 7.01 -16.06 -6.18
C PHE A 103 7.03 -17.52 -5.74
N GLU A 104 6.86 -18.43 -6.69
CA GLU A 104 6.93 -19.87 -6.49
C GLU A 104 7.82 -20.52 -7.56
N ALA A 105 8.39 -21.68 -7.23
CA ALA A 105 9.22 -22.46 -8.12
C ALA A 105 8.37 -23.59 -8.75
N GLU A 106 7.94 -23.40 -10.00
CA GLU A 106 7.18 -24.39 -10.75
C GLU A 106 8.06 -24.98 -11.86
N ALA A 107 8.28 -26.30 -11.84
CA ALA A 107 9.05 -27.02 -12.87
C ALA A 107 10.43 -26.39 -13.19
N GLY A 108 11.12 -25.86 -12.17
CA GLY A 108 12.43 -25.21 -12.33
C GLY A 108 12.38 -23.79 -12.90
N LYS A 109 11.19 -23.18 -13.01
CA LYS A 109 10.99 -21.80 -13.43
C LYS A 109 10.31 -20.99 -12.33
N VAL A 110 10.52 -19.68 -12.37
CA VAL A 110 9.86 -18.74 -11.46
C VAL A 110 8.45 -18.45 -11.98
N ALA A 111 7.45 -18.62 -11.13
CA ALA A 111 6.08 -18.21 -11.35
C ALA A 111 5.66 -17.16 -10.30
N ILE A 112 4.72 -16.28 -10.67
CA ILE A 112 4.12 -15.30 -9.74
C ILE A 112 2.85 -15.94 -9.20
N SER A 113 2.86 -16.36 -7.93
CA SER A 113 1.73 -17.06 -7.30
C SER A 113 0.81 -16.09 -6.54
N ASN A 114 1.38 -15.22 -5.70
CA ASN A 114 0.61 -14.33 -4.84
C ASN A 114 1.00 -12.84 -5.01
N PRO A 115 0.66 -12.20 -6.15
CA PRO A 115 1.05 -10.82 -6.44
C PRO A 115 0.47 -9.81 -5.43
N LYS A 116 -0.67 -10.13 -4.81
CA LYS A 116 -1.32 -9.30 -3.78
C LYS A 116 -0.52 -9.17 -2.49
N ASN A 117 0.39 -10.10 -2.21
CA ASN A 117 1.23 -10.08 -1.01
C ASN A 117 2.50 -9.23 -1.19
N CYS A 118 2.68 -8.58 -2.34
CA CYS A 118 3.86 -7.78 -2.58
C CYS A 118 3.78 -6.43 -1.87
N HIS A 119 4.76 -6.18 -1.01
CA HIS A 119 4.88 -4.95 -0.21
C HIS A 119 5.83 -3.91 -0.82
N LEU A 120 6.15 -4.02 -2.11
CA LEU A 120 7.01 -3.07 -2.85
C LEU A 120 8.39 -2.84 -2.20
N CYS A 121 8.96 -3.86 -1.54
CA CYS A 121 10.26 -3.74 -0.88
C CYS A 121 11.45 -3.77 -1.85
N LEU A 122 11.22 -4.06 -3.14
CA LEU A 122 12.20 -4.12 -4.24
C LEU A 122 13.34 -5.15 -4.05
N ALA A 123 13.27 -6.01 -3.03
CA ALA A 123 14.32 -6.97 -2.73
C ALA A 123 14.55 -7.97 -3.88
N CYS A 124 13.48 -8.49 -4.48
CA CYS A 124 13.58 -9.45 -5.59
C CYS A 124 14.07 -8.82 -6.90
N GLU A 125 13.81 -7.53 -7.14
CA GLU A 125 14.35 -6.79 -8.29
C GLU A 125 15.85 -6.58 -8.12
N ASN A 126 16.27 -6.08 -6.96
CA ASN A 126 17.68 -5.81 -6.66
C ASN A 126 18.56 -7.07 -6.63
N GLN A 127 18.01 -8.22 -6.20
CA GLN A 127 18.76 -9.48 -6.12
C GLN A 127 18.71 -10.30 -7.43
N CYS A 128 17.96 -9.86 -8.44
CA CYS A 128 17.87 -10.57 -9.71
C CYS A 128 19.13 -10.32 -10.56
N PRO A 129 20.00 -11.33 -10.76
CA PRO A 129 21.27 -11.13 -11.48
C PRO A 129 21.06 -10.81 -12.97
N THR A 130 19.92 -11.20 -13.54
CA THR A 130 19.59 -10.95 -14.95
C THR A 130 18.65 -9.77 -15.17
N GLY A 131 18.22 -9.10 -14.09
CA GLY A 131 17.24 -8.00 -14.18
C GLY A 131 15.93 -8.43 -14.85
N ALA A 132 15.48 -9.66 -14.60
CA ALA A 132 14.27 -10.23 -15.19
C ALA A 132 12.98 -9.82 -14.45
N ILE A 133 13.08 -9.23 -13.26
CA ILE A 133 11.95 -8.83 -12.42
C ILE A 133 11.95 -7.30 -12.28
N SER A 134 10.78 -6.68 -12.37
CA SER A 134 10.57 -5.26 -12.05
C SER A 134 9.24 -5.08 -11.30
N ILE A 135 9.21 -4.17 -10.32
CA ILE A 135 8.07 -3.92 -9.42
C ILE A 135 7.57 -2.47 -9.54
#